data_AF-A0A5C8HYF5-F1
#
_entry.id   AF-A0A5C8HYF5-F1
#
_cell.length_a   1.000
_cell.length_b   1.000
_cell.length_c   1.000
_cell.angle_alpha   90.00
_cell.angle_beta   90.00
_cell.angle_gamma   90.00
#
_symmetry.space_group_name_H-M   'P 1'
#
loop_
_entity.id
_entity.type
_entity.pdbx_description
1 polymer ?
#
loop_
_entity_poly.entity_id
_entity_poly.type
_entity_poly.pdbx_seq_one_letter_code
_entity_poly.pdbx_strand_id
1 'polypeptide(L)' 'MATIAFPRLVRVATHRTHARPRLGLRDTVDLFVYGRTAVDCEECGTSLRPSRAIWRGAHPYCSVEHEAADSF' A
#
# COMPACT_ATOMS: atom_id res chain seq x y z
N MET A 1 -50.47 19.71 22.28
CA MET A 1 -49.54 18.56 22.31
C MET A 1 -48.29 18.96 21.52
N ALA A 2 -47.14 19.15 22.18
CA ALA A 2 -45.91 19.62 21.55
C ALA A 2 -44.94 18.44 21.39
N THR A 3 -44.58 18.10 20.16
CA THR A 3 -43.67 16.99 19.84
C THR A 3 -42.24 17.50 19.85
N ILE A 4 -41.48 17.20 20.92
CA ILE A 4 -40.08 17.58 21.03
C ILE A 4 -39.24 16.54 20.29
N ALA A 5 -38.62 16.95 19.18
CA ALA A 5 -37.69 16.14 18.42
C ALA A 5 -36.29 16.17 19.06
N PHE A 6 -35.80 15.02 19.52
CA PHE A 6 -34.44 14.87 20.03
C PHE A 6 -33.45 14.76 18.87
N PRO A 7 -32.42 15.62 18.76
CA PRO A 7 -31.38 15.44 17.77
C PRO A 7 -30.53 14.21 18.13
N ARG A 8 -30.42 13.30 17.16
CA ARG A 8 -29.54 12.13 17.20
C ARG A 8 -28.10 12.57 17.49
N LEU A 9 -27.55 12.08 18.59
CA LEU A 9 -26.12 12.16 18.94
C LEU A 9 -25.26 11.71 17.76
N VAL A 10 -24.50 12.63 17.19
CA VAL A 10 -23.43 12.33 16.22
C VAL A 10 -22.30 11.65 16.99
N ARG A 11 -22.09 10.35 16.75
CA ARG A 11 -20.89 9.64 17.21
C ARG A 11 -19.69 10.24 16.50
N VAL A 12 -18.95 11.10 17.20
CA VAL A 12 -17.60 11.51 16.81
C VAL A 12 -16.73 10.27 16.86
N ALA A 13 -16.27 9.80 15.70
CA ALA A 13 -15.37 8.68 15.58
C ALA A 13 -14.06 9.01 16.32
N THR A 14 -13.74 8.20 17.31
CA THR A 14 -12.52 8.31 18.11
C THR A 14 -11.30 8.18 17.19
N HIS A 15 -10.33 9.08 17.39
CA HIS A 15 -9.05 9.08 16.69
C HIS A 15 -8.44 7.67 16.70
N ARG A 16 -8.29 7.07 15.51
CA ARG A 16 -7.42 5.90 15.33
C ARG A 16 -6.02 6.32 15.72
N THR A 17 -5.55 5.83 16.86
CA THR A 17 -4.13 5.80 17.19
C THR A 17 -3.40 5.13 16.04
N HIS A 18 -2.60 5.90 15.30
CA HIS A 18 -1.65 5.37 14.33
C HIS A 18 -0.66 4.48 15.08
N ALA A 19 -0.96 3.18 15.15
CA ALA A 19 0.03 2.18 15.50
C ALA A 19 1.17 2.36 14.49
N ARG A 20 2.32 2.87 14.95
CA ARG A 20 3.50 2.93 14.09
C ARG A 20 3.80 1.50 13.68
N PRO A 21 3.69 1.14 12.39
CA PRO A 21 4.09 -0.19 11.96
C PRO A 21 5.54 -0.36 12.41
N ARG A 22 5.85 -1.49 13.06
CA ARG A 22 7.24 -1.87 13.31
C ARG A 22 7.83 -2.23 11.95
N LEU A 23 8.33 -1.23 11.22
CA LEU A 23 9.08 -1.45 9.98
C LEU A 23 10.32 -2.28 10.35
N GLY A 24 10.42 -3.47 9.78
CA GLY A 24 11.67 -4.23 9.88
C GLY A 24 12.77 -3.54 9.09
N LEU A 25 14.04 -3.86 9.37
CA LEU A 25 15.21 -3.28 8.68
C LEU A 25 15.05 -3.31 7.14
N ARG A 26 14.52 -4.41 6.61
CA ARG A 26 14.29 -4.58 5.18
C ARG A 26 13.24 -3.58 4.65
N ASP A 27 12.20 -3.29 5.43
CA ASP A 27 11.15 -2.33 5.02
C ASP A 27 11.72 -0.91 5.02
N THR A 28 12.64 -0.61 5.94
CA THR A 28 13.37 0.67 5.96
C THR A 28 14.27 0.84 4.74
N VAL A 29 14.99 -0.21 4.32
CA VAL A 29 15.82 -0.18 3.11
C VAL A 29 14.94 0.02 1.86
N ASP A 30 13.85 -0.72 1.76
CA ASP A 30 12.88 -0.58 0.67
C ASP A 30 12.35 0.87 0.61
N LEU A 31 11.94 1.43 1.75
CA LEU A 31 11.47 2.82 1.84
C LEU A 31 12.55 3.85 1.49
N PHE A 32 13.81 3.63 1.89
CA PHE A 32 14.90 4.58 1.66
C PHE A 32 15.37 4.59 0.21
N VAL A 33 15.47 3.43 -0.43
CA VAL A 33 15.95 3.30 -1.82
C VAL A 33 14.84 3.58 -2.83
N TYR A 34 13.62 3.11 -2.56
CA TYR A 34 12.52 3.13 -3.54
C TYR A 34 11.37 4.08 -3.14
N GLY A 35 11.40 4.69 -1.95
CA GLY A 35 10.34 5.57 -1.45
C GLY A 35 9.06 4.85 -1.01
N ARG A 36 9.02 3.51 -1.14
CA ARG A 36 7.84 2.68 -0.87
C ARG A 36 8.24 1.33 -0.30
N THR A 37 7.42 0.76 0.57
CA THR A 37 7.67 -0.56 1.19
C THR A 37 7.14 -1.73 0.35
N ALA A 38 6.24 -1.44 -0.59
CA ALA A 38 5.60 -2.42 -1.47
C ALA A 38 5.39 -1.81 -2.85
N VAL A 39 5.43 -2.66 -3.86
CA VAL A 39 5.11 -2.38 -5.26
C VAL A 39 4.22 -3.50 -5.76
N ASP A 40 3.39 -3.22 -6.76
CA ASP A 40 2.55 -4.24 -7.37
C ASP A 40 3.13 -4.58 -8.74
N CYS A 41 3.23 -5.87 -9.06
CA CYS A 41 3.65 -6.31 -10.38
C CYS A 41 2.75 -5.68 -11.45
N GLU A 42 3.33 -5.06 -12.48
CA GLU A 42 2.55 -4.41 -13.55
C GLU A 42 1.63 -5.41 -14.26
N GLU A 43 2.14 -6.61 -14.54
CA GLU A 43 1.41 -7.66 -15.28
C GLU A 43 0.26 -8.30 -14.46
N CYS A 44 0.51 -8.73 -13.22
CA CYS A 44 -0.43 -9.55 -12.46
C CYS A 44 -1.00 -8.89 -11.20
N GLY A 45 -0.56 -7.68 -10.85
CA GLY A 45 -0.98 -6.94 -9.65
C GLY A 45 -0.54 -7.57 -8.33
N THR A 46 0.33 -8.59 -8.35
CA THR A 46 0.82 -9.21 -7.10
C THR A 46 1.70 -8.23 -6.34
N SER A 47 1.39 -8.02 -5.06
CA SER A 47 2.18 -7.13 -4.20
C SER A 47 3.48 -7.79 -3.77
N LEU A 48 4.60 -7.12 -4.02
CA LEU A 48 5.94 -7.58 -3.69
C LEU A 48 6.81 -6.46 -3.11
N ARG A 49 7.94 -6.87 -2.54
CA ARG A 49 8.93 -5.92 -2.03
C ARG A 49 9.68 -5.29 -3.20
N PRO A 50 9.89 -3.98 -3.21
CA PRO A 50 10.62 -3.30 -4.28
C PRO A 50 12.04 -3.89 -4.48
N SER A 51 12.75 -4.25 -3.41
CA SER A 51 14.06 -4.93 -3.46
C SER A 51 14.05 -6.34 -4.05
N ARG A 52 12.87 -6.96 -4.22
CA ARG A 52 12.70 -8.27 -4.86
C ARG A 52 12.05 -8.18 -6.24
N ALA A 53 11.67 -6.98 -6.67
CA ALA A 53 11.09 -6.78 -7.98
C ALA A 53 12.19 -6.76 -9.04
N ILE A 54 11.84 -7.25 -10.22
CA ILE A 54 12.61 -7.03 -11.43
C ILE A 54 12.12 -5.73 -12.04
N TRP A 55 13.03 -4.84 -12.44
CA TRP A 55 12.69 -3.47 -12.86
C TRP A 55 13.01 -3.25 -14.32
N ARG A 56 12.00 -2.86 -15.10
CA ARG A 56 12.16 -2.36 -16.46
C ARG A 56 11.76 -0.88 -16.49
N GLY A 57 12.75 -0.01 -16.34
CA GLY A 57 12.49 1.42 -16.13
C GLY A 57 11.73 1.66 -14.82
N ALA A 58 10.52 2.23 -14.90
CA ALA A 58 9.67 2.52 -13.74
C ALA A 58 8.72 1.36 -13.36
N HIS A 59 8.66 0.30 -14.17
CA HIS A 59 7.72 -0.80 -14.03
C HIS A 59 8.33 -1.97 -13.25
N PRO A 60 7.71 -2.41 -12.13
CA PRO A 60 8.16 -3.55 -11.35
C PRO A 60 7.43 -4.85 -11.75
N TYR A 61 8.15 -5.97 -11.78
CA TYR A 61 7.61 -7.30 -12.08
C TYR A 61 8.02 -8.32 -11.02
N CYS A 62 7.17 -9.32 -10.79
CA CYS A 62 7.45 -10.39 -9.83
C CYS A 62 8.32 -11.52 -10.38
N SER A 63 8.44 -11.64 -11.71
CA SER A 63 9.27 -12.65 -12.37
C SER A 63 9.71 -12.19 -13.77
N VAL A 64 10.74 -12.85 -14.32
CA VAL A 64 11.29 -12.52 -15.65
C VAL A 64 10.26 -12.81 -16.74
N GLU A 65 9.40 -13.81 -16.55
CA GLU A 65 8.33 -14.14 -17.48
C GLU A 65 7.32 -12.99 -17.61
N HIS A 66 6.99 -12.31 -16.50
CA HIS A 66 6.08 -11.16 -16.52
C HIS A 66 6.73 -9.91 -17.12
N GLU A 67 8.03 -9.69 -16.88
CA GLU A 67 8.76 -8.61 -17.57
C GLU A 67 8.79 -8.83 -19.09
N ALA A 68 8.99 -10.07 -19.52
CA ALA A 68 9.02 -10.43 -20.94
C ALA A 68 7.64 -10.33 -21.60
N ALA A 69 6.56 -10.64 -20.88
CA ALA A 69 5.19 -10.53 -21.37
C ALA A 69 4.81 -9.09 -21.73
N ASP A 70 5.27 -8.10 -20.93
CA ASP A 70 5.06 -6.66 -21.16
C ASP A 70 5.90 -6.09 -22.31
N SER A 71 6.65 -6.93 -23.02
CA SER A 71 7.44 -6.52 -24.20
C SER A 71 6.73 -6.77 -25.54
N PHE A 72 5.46 -7.19 -25.53
CA PHE A 72 4.65 -7.48 -26.73
C PHE A 72 3.58 -6.42 -27.02
#